data_AF-A0A838FAY7-F1
#
_entry.id   AF-A0A838FAY7-F1
#
_cell.length_a   1.000
_cell.length_b   1.000
_cell.length_c   1.000
_cell.angle_alpha   90.00
_cell.angle_beta   90.00
_cell.angle_gamma   90.00
#
_symmetry.space_group_name_H-M   'P 1'
#
loop_
_entity.id
_entity.type
_entity.pdbx_description
1 polymer ?
#
loop_
_entity_poly.entity_id
_entity_poly.type
_entity_poly.pdbx_seq_one_letter_code
_entity_poly.pdbx_strand_id
1 'polypeptide(L)'
;MNNKLLSLSLLFVLLTYSISAQNNLLSIEDAVLRQRTTLAPQKLNQLQWIKGTNDFSYVEKESILIRGTVENTDRREVLSLIELNTELKKLNLDTVNIFPAILWKNGDEFNFTASQKSINYNFSTSSLAVQGSRDFGGKAENIDTEANKEISAFTVKNNLFISDGTTIKQITNDADSNIVNGQSVHREEFGIFKGTFWSPKGTRLAFYRMDQTMVTDYPIIDWTTQPARVTEIKYPMAGGKSHHVTLGVYDIASGKKIFLQTGEPAEQYLTNIEWSPDEQHVYIAVLNRDQNHLHFNSYNANTGAFEKTLFEESDEKYIQPLHPMVFIKHHPNLFIWQSARDG
;
A
#
# COMPACT_ATOMS: atom_id res chain seq x y z
N MET A 1 44.63 -64.43 -6.37
CA MET A 1 43.53 -64.32 -5.40
C MET A 1 43.35 -62.90 -4.83
N ASN A 2 43.80 -61.82 -5.53
CA ASN A 2 43.91 -60.49 -4.90
C ASN A 2 43.13 -59.33 -5.55
N ASN A 3 42.50 -59.49 -6.73
CA ASN A 3 41.82 -58.35 -7.37
C ASN A 3 40.32 -58.24 -7.01
N LYS A 4 39.67 -59.33 -6.58
CA LYS A 4 38.27 -59.28 -6.11
C LYS A 4 38.15 -58.61 -4.73
N LEU A 5 39.12 -58.86 -3.85
CA LEU A 5 39.19 -58.24 -2.52
C LEU A 5 39.45 -56.73 -2.58
N LEU A 6 40.25 -56.25 -3.54
CA LEU A 6 40.48 -54.82 -3.76
C LEU A 6 39.23 -54.11 -4.31
N SER A 7 38.48 -54.74 -5.22
CA SER A 7 37.24 -54.14 -5.76
C SER A 7 36.11 -54.08 -4.72
N LEU A 8 36.05 -55.05 -3.80
CA LEU A 8 35.03 -55.11 -2.74
C LEU A 8 35.33 -54.09 -1.63
N SER A 9 36.60 -53.80 -1.36
CA SER A 9 37.00 -52.77 -0.40
C SER A 9 36.84 -51.34 -0.96
N LEU A 10 37.00 -51.14 -2.27
CA LEU A 10 36.68 -49.85 -2.91
C LEU A 10 35.16 -49.55 -2.91
N LEU A 11 34.32 -50.58 -3.09
CA LEU A 11 32.87 -50.46 -3.02
C LEU A 11 32.39 -50.15 -1.59
N PHE A 12 33.08 -50.69 -0.56
CA PHE A 12 32.74 -50.43 0.84
C PHE A 12 33.12 -49.01 1.28
N VAL A 13 34.23 -48.45 0.77
CA VAL A 13 34.63 -47.05 1.04
C VAL A 13 33.68 -46.04 0.36
N LEU A 14 33.08 -46.40 -0.78
CA LEU A 14 32.06 -45.59 -1.45
C LEU A 14 30.67 -45.65 -0.77
N LEU A 15 30.40 -46.69 0.03
CA LEU A 15 29.15 -46.85 0.79
C LEU A 15 29.17 -46.19 2.18
N THR A 16 30.34 -45.76 2.68
CA THR A 16 30.48 -45.05 3.96
C THR A 16 30.38 -43.53 3.86
N TYR A 17 30.14 -42.97 2.68
CA TYR A 17 29.54 -41.63 2.59
C TYR A 17 28.05 -41.73 2.90
N SER A 18 27.76 -42.20 4.11
CA SER A 18 26.48 -41.98 4.76
C SER A 18 26.19 -40.51 4.63
N ILE A 19 25.11 -40.22 3.92
CA ILE A 19 24.43 -38.95 3.87
C ILE A 19 24.18 -38.56 5.33
N SER A 20 25.10 -37.80 5.92
CA SER A 20 24.84 -37.11 7.17
C SER A 20 23.84 -36.03 6.82
N ALA A 21 22.56 -36.40 6.84
CA ALA A 21 21.48 -35.44 6.94
C ALA A 21 21.83 -34.50 8.10
N GLN A 22 21.79 -33.20 7.83
CA GLN A 22 22.25 -32.17 8.74
C GLN A 22 21.46 -32.24 10.07
N ASN A 23 22.09 -32.74 11.13
CA ASN A 23 21.53 -32.82 12.49
C ASN A 23 21.62 -31.50 13.27
N ASN A 24 21.86 -30.37 12.60
CA ASN A 24 21.91 -29.08 13.28
C ASN A 24 20.48 -28.68 13.65
N LEU A 25 20.15 -28.82 14.94
CA LEU A 25 18.93 -28.25 15.49
C LEU A 25 18.97 -26.72 15.35
N LEU A 26 17.83 -26.13 15.00
CA LEU A 26 17.65 -24.68 14.99
C LEU A 26 17.91 -24.12 16.39
N SER A 27 18.83 -23.17 16.51
CA SER A 27 19.00 -22.40 17.74
C SER A 27 17.93 -21.32 17.87
N ILE A 28 17.76 -20.75 19.07
CA ILE A 28 16.92 -19.55 19.27
C ILE A 28 17.46 -18.38 18.44
N GLU A 29 18.78 -18.25 18.31
CA GLU A 29 19.38 -17.23 17.45
C GLU A 29 18.96 -17.43 15.98
N ASP A 30 18.98 -18.66 15.50
CA ASP A 30 18.54 -18.97 14.14
C ASP A 30 17.04 -18.69 13.94
N ALA A 31 16.22 -19.05 14.92
CA ALA A 31 14.77 -18.89 14.88
C ALA A 31 14.29 -17.44 15.11
N VAL A 32 15.06 -16.60 15.80
CA VAL A 32 14.64 -15.23 16.16
C VAL A 32 15.40 -14.18 15.39
N LEU A 33 16.74 -14.28 15.35
CA LEU A 33 17.60 -13.26 14.75
C LEU A 33 17.86 -13.52 13.26
N ARG A 34 17.87 -14.80 12.84
CA ARG A 34 18.21 -15.18 11.46
C ARG A 34 17.07 -15.79 10.65
N GLN A 35 15.85 -15.75 11.16
CA GLN A 35 14.66 -16.33 10.53
C GLN A 35 14.39 -15.85 9.09
N ARG A 36 14.90 -14.67 8.72
CA ARG A 36 14.68 -14.06 7.39
C ARG A 36 15.96 -13.90 6.56
N THR A 37 17.09 -14.43 7.00
CA THR A 37 18.39 -14.27 6.34
C THR A 37 18.98 -15.59 5.93
N THR A 38 19.57 -16.34 6.87
CA THR A 38 20.39 -17.53 6.57
C THR A 38 19.57 -18.79 6.34
N LEU A 39 18.38 -18.89 6.94
CA LEU A 39 17.51 -20.07 6.87
C LEU A 39 16.13 -19.73 6.29
N ALA A 40 16.09 -18.78 5.35
CA ALA A 40 14.87 -18.42 4.64
C ALA A 40 14.81 -19.13 3.28
N PRO A 41 13.62 -19.60 2.84
CA PRO A 41 13.43 -20.03 1.46
C PRO A 41 13.84 -18.93 0.48
N GLN A 42 14.45 -19.33 -0.63
CA GLN A 42 14.72 -18.39 -1.72
C GLN A 42 13.39 -17.80 -2.22
N LYS A 43 13.38 -16.49 -2.44
CA LYS A 43 12.22 -15.75 -2.96
C LYS A 43 12.58 -15.03 -4.25
N LEU A 44 11.57 -14.84 -5.09
CA LEU A 44 11.64 -13.96 -6.25
C LEU A 44 11.36 -12.53 -5.75
N ASN A 45 12.40 -11.74 -5.53
CA ASN A 45 12.23 -10.37 -5.03
C ASN A 45 11.48 -9.51 -6.07
N GLN A 46 10.56 -8.67 -5.60
CA GLN A 46 9.76 -7.78 -6.46
C GLN A 46 9.00 -8.50 -7.59
N LEU A 47 8.57 -9.75 -7.37
CA LEU A 47 7.78 -10.49 -8.34
C LEU A 47 6.50 -9.73 -8.69
N GLN A 48 6.32 -9.42 -9.98
CA GLN A 48 5.14 -8.71 -10.48
C GLN A 48 4.85 -9.06 -11.94
N TRP A 49 3.58 -8.93 -12.33
CA TRP A 49 3.17 -9.01 -13.74
C TRP A 49 3.61 -7.78 -14.52
N ILE A 50 3.96 -7.97 -15.78
CA ILE A 50 4.25 -6.88 -16.70
C ILE A 50 2.94 -6.44 -17.33
N LYS A 51 2.56 -5.19 -17.10
CA LYS A 51 1.25 -4.66 -17.51
C LYS A 51 1.05 -4.79 -19.03
N GLY A 52 -0.04 -5.45 -19.42
CA GLY A 52 -0.41 -5.62 -20.83
C GLY A 52 0.25 -6.81 -21.54
N THR A 53 0.99 -7.67 -20.82
CA THR A 53 1.59 -8.89 -21.39
C THR A 53 1.24 -10.11 -20.52
N ASN A 54 1.62 -11.31 -20.99
CA ASN A 54 1.57 -12.56 -20.22
C ASN A 54 2.90 -12.83 -19.49
N ASP A 55 3.76 -11.82 -19.37
CA ASP A 55 5.07 -11.95 -18.78
C ASP A 55 5.08 -11.46 -17.33
N PHE A 56 6.05 -11.94 -16.56
CA PHE A 56 6.33 -11.49 -15.21
C PHE A 56 7.80 -11.09 -15.10
N SER A 57 8.10 -10.31 -14.07
CA SER A 57 9.47 -9.92 -13.74
C SER A 57 9.79 -10.13 -12.27
N TYR A 58 11.06 -10.34 -11.96
CA TYR A 58 11.57 -10.30 -10.58
C TYR A 58 13.03 -9.82 -10.58
N VAL A 59 13.51 -9.40 -9.43
CA VAL A 59 14.90 -9.02 -9.22
C VAL A 59 15.67 -10.20 -8.64
N GLU A 60 16.69 -10.67 -9.35
CA GLU A 60 17.62 -11.68 -8.89
C GLU A 60 18.85 -11.02 -8.25
N LYS A 61 19.30 -11.58 -7.10
CA LYS A 61 20.51 -11.14 -6.36
C LYS A 61 20.58 -9.62 -6.15
N GLU A 62 19.42 -8.99 -5.96
CA GLU A 62 19.26 -7.54 -5.71
C GLU A 62 19.84 -6.64 -6.81
N SER A 63 20.20 -7.17 -7.97
CA SER A 63 21.01 -6.45 -8.96
C SER A 63 20.63 -6.72 -10.41
N ILE A 64 19.81 -7.73 -10.69
CA ILE A 64 19.48 -8.12 -12.06
C ILE A 64 17.97 -8.22 -12.21
N LEU A 65 17.40 -7.47 -13.15
CA LEU A 65 16.00 -7.62 -13.53
C LEU A 65 15.87 -8.79 -14.50
N ILE A 66 15.09 -9.78 -14.09
CA ILE A 66 14.75 -10.94 -14.89
C ILE A 66 13.32 -10.80 -15.40
N ARG A 67 13.10 -11.15 -16.67
CA ARG A 67 11.78 -11.32 -17.29
C ARG A 67 11.55 -12.78 -17.63
N GLY A 68 10.39 -13.30 -17.27
CA GLY A 68 9.94 -14.65 -17.61
C GLY A 68 8.58 -14.60 -18.29
N THR A 69 8.28 -15.63 -19.09
CA THR A 69 6.93 -15.87 -19.62
C THR A 69 6.27 -17.03 -18.89
N VAL A 70 4.94 -17.02 -18.84
CA VAL A 70 4.14 -18.13 -18.30
C VAL A 70 4.10 -19.34 -19.22
N GLU A 71 4.33 -19.14 -20.51
CA GLU A 71 4.16 -20.19 -21.52
C GLU A 71 5.27 -21.24 -21.44
N ASN A 72 6.43 -20.89 -20.88
CA ASN A 72 7.57 -21.78 -20.76
C ASN A 72 8.48 -21.44 -19.56
N THR A 73 9.59 -22.17 -19.44
CA THR A 73 10.57 -21.99 -18.37
C THR A 73 11.66 -20.95 -18.68
N ASP A 74 11.55 -20.21 -19.79
CA ASP A 74 12.60 -19.28 -20.20
C ASP A 74 12.61 -18.05 -19.29
N ARG A 75 13.79 -17.74 -18.77
CA ARG A 75 14.06 -16.57 -17.94
C ARG A 75 15.23 -15.82 -18.55
N ARG A 76 15.07 -14.52 -18.78
CA ARG A 76 16.08 -13.68 -19.42
C ARG A 76 16.41 -12.51 -18.53
N GLU A 77 17.70 -12.27 -18.37
CA GLU A 77 18.21 -10.99 -17.89
C GLU A 77 17.86 -9.92 -18.92
N VAL A 78 17.19 -8.86 -18.45
CA VAL A 78 16.76 -7.74 -19.31
C VAL A 78 17.43 -6.42 -18.94
N LEU A 79 17.86 -6.27 -17.68
CA LEU A 79 18.59 -5.08 -17.23
C LEU A 79 19.38 -5.37 -15.96
N SER A 80 20.67 -5.05 -15.96
CA SER A 80 21.53 -5.11 -14.78
C SER A 80 21.57 -3.77 -14.04
N LEU A 81 21.92 -3.82 -12.75
CA LEU A 81 22.15 -2.62 -11.92
C LEU A 81 23.31 -1.77 -12.46
N ILE A 82 24.29 -2.39 -13.10
CA ILE A 82 25.43 -1.69 -13.72
C ILE A 82 24.95 -0.84 -14.90
N GLU A 83 24.12 -1.40 -15.77
CA GLU A 83 23.53 -0.68 -16.90
C GLU A 83 22.60 0.44 -16.40
N LEU A 84 21.74 0.15 -15.43
CA LEU A 84 20.86 1.16 -14.83
C LEU A 84 21.65 2.32 -14.21
N ASN A 85 22.70 2.03 -13.44
CA ASN A 85 23.57 3.05 -12.85
C ASN A 85 24.38 3.84 -13.88
N THR A 86 24.68 3.24 -15.04
CA THR A 86 25.32 3.94 -16.15
C THR A 86 24.37 5.00 -16.73
N GLU A 87 23.09 4.68 -16.91
CA GLU A 87 22.09 5.65 -17.35
C GLU A 87 21.81 6.73 -16.29
N LEU A 88 21.78 6.38 -15.00
CA LEU A 88 21.60 7.37 -13.92
C LEU A 88 22.71 8.42 -13.92
N LYS A 89 23.97 8.00 -14.13
CA LYS A 89 25.11 8.91 -14.25
C LYS A 89 25.00 9.85 -15.45
N LYS A 90 24.48 9.39 -16.59
CA LYS A 90 24.25 10.25 -17.77
C LYS A 90 23.26 11.38 -17.46
N LEU A 91 22.33 11.17 -16.53
CA LEU A 91 21.38 12.17 -16.04
C LEU A 91 21.92 13.01 -14.86
N ASN A 92 23.18 12.85 -14.46
CA ASN A 92 23.78 13.47 -13.27
C ASN A 92 23.00 13.15 -11.98
N LEU A 93 22.51 11.91 -11.85
CA LEU A 93 21.85 11.40 -10.65
C LEU A 93 22.77 10.46 -9.87
N ASP A 94 22.49 10.31 -8.57
CA ASP A 94 23.22 9.36 -7.74
C ASP A 94 22.92 7.92 -8.18
N THR A 95 23.92 7.05 -8.03
CA THR A 95 23.75 5.62 -8.25
C THR A 95 23.02 4.96 -7.09
N VAL A 96 22.37 3.84 -7.38
CA VAL A 96 21.71 2.98 -6.40
C VAL A 96 22.54 1.71 -6.12
N ASN A 97 22.49 1.24 -4.87
CA ASN A 97 23.25 0.05 -4.43
C ASN A 97 22.48 -1.26 -4.63
N ILE A 98 21.17 -1.18 -4.78
CA ILE A 98 20.28 -2.31 -5.07
C ILE A 98 19.34 -1.91 -6.22
N PHE A 99 18.85 -2.90 -6.96
CA PHE A 99 17.86 -2.67 -8.01
C PHE A 99 16.59 -2.06 -7.37
N PRO A 100 16.19 -0.86 -7.80
CA PRO A 100 15.11 -0.13 -7.12
C PRO A 100 13.77 -0.85 -7.30
N ALA A 101 12.82 -0.56 -6.41
CA ALA A 101 11.45 -1.01 -6.60
C ALA A 101 10.87 -0.40 -7.89
N ILE A 102 10.40 -1.25 -8.80
CA ILE A 102 9.83 -0.81 -10.08
C ILE A 102 8.32 -1.03 -10.15
N LEU A 103 7.66 -0.24 -11.00
CA LEU A 103 6.26 -0.42 -11.40
C LEU A 103 6.17 -0.39 -12.93
N TRP A 104 5.71 -1.48 -13.54
CA TRP A 104 5.54 -1.56 -14.99
C TRP A 104 4.40 -0.66 -15.48
N LYS A 105 4.70 0.17 -16.46
CA LYS A 105 3.71 0.98 -17.19
C LYS A 105 3.12 0.20 -18.36
N ASN A 106 3.96 -0.59 -19.05
CA ASN A 106 3.61 -1.47 -20.16
C ASN A 106 4.76 -2.49 -20.38
N GLY A 107 4.77 -3.18 -21.53
CA GLY A 107 5.79 -4.18 -21.88
C GLY A 107 7.21 -3.64 -22.09
N ASP A 108 7.38 -2.33 -22.27
CA ASP A 108 8.65 -1.69 -22.65
C ASP A 108 9.08 -0.56 -21.70
N GLU A 109 8.29 -0.26 -20.67
CA GLU A 109 8.54 0.85 -19.76
C GLU A 109 8.19 0.51 -18.31
N PHE A 110 9.07 0.89 -17.38
CA PHE A 110 8.78 0.89 -15.94
C PHE A 110 9.21 2.21 -15.30
N ASN A 111 8.57 2.53 -14.18
CA ASN A 111 8.91 3.65 -13.32
C ASN A 111 9.57 3.16 -12.03
N PHE A 112 10.50 3.95 -11.51
CA PHE A 112 11.10 3.77 -10.18
C PHE A 112 11.43 5.12 -9.57
N THR A 113 11.82 5.12 -8.29
CA THR A 113 12.26 6.32 -7.59
C THR A 113 13.73 6.23 -7.22
N ALA A 114 14.51 7.26 -7.54
CA ALA A 114 15.89 7.45 -7.08
C ALA A 114 16.20 8.94 -6.93
N SER A 115 17.08 9.29 -5.98
CA SER A 115 17.44 10.68 -5.64
C SER A 115 16.22 11.62 -5.54
N GLN A 116 15.14 11.16 -4.89
CA GLN A 116 13.87 11.89 -4.74
C GLN A 116 13.25 12.32 -6.08
N LYS A 117 13.43 11.54 -7.14
CA LYS A 117 12.82 11.78 -8.46
C LYS A 117 12.09 10.53 -8.94
N SER A 118 10.98 10.74 -9.63
CA SER A 118 10.31 9.71 -10.43
C SER A 118 11.07 9.58 -11.75
N ILE A 119 11.51 8.37 -12.07
CA ILE A 119 12.34 8.09 -13.25
C ILE A 119 11.70 6.94 -14.01
N ASN A 120 11.56 7.13 -15.33
CA ASN A 120 11.12 6.11 -16.26
C ASN A 120 12.34 5.50 -16.97
N TYR A 121 12.36 4.18 -17.10
CA TYR A 121 13.26 3.46 -18.00
C TYR A 121 12.46 2.93 -19.19
N ASN A 122 12.96 3.18 -20.41
CA ASN A 122 12.37 2.69 -21.65
C ASN A 122 13.32 1.71 -22.34
N PHE A 123 12.86 0.47 -22.58
CA PHE A 123 13.64 -0.61 -23.20
C PHE A 123 13.87 -0.42 -24.70
N SER A 124 13.01 0.33 -25.39
CA SER A 124 13.15 0.60 -26.83
C SER A 124 14.27 1.59 -27.13
N THR A 125 14.48 2.57 -26.24
CA THR A 125 15.55 3.58 -26.36
C THR A 125 16.75 3.28 -25.47
N SER A 126 16.65 2.29 -24.59
CA SER A 126 17.64 1.94 -23.56
C SER A 126 18.09 3.17 -22.75
N SER A 127 17.15 4.04 -22.38
CA SER A 127 17.43 5.33 -21.75
C SER A 127 16.51 5.64 -20.58
N LEU A 128 17.00 6.47 -19.66
CA LEU A 128 16.22 7.02 -18.56
C LEU A 128 15.65 8.39 -18.89
N ALA A 129 14.46 8.69 -18.36
CA ALA A 129 13.87 10.02 -18.38
C ALA A 129 13.31 10.37 -17.00
N VAL A 130 13.70 11.54 -16.46
CA VAL A 130 13.08 12.08 -15.25
C VAL A 130 11.66 12.52 -15.58
N GLN A 131 10.68 11.99 -14.85
CA GLN A 131 9.27 12.30 -15.05
C GLN A 131 8.80 13.42 -14.11
N GLY A 132 9.35 13.47 -12.89
CA GLY A 132 8.92 14.45 -11.88
C GLY A 132 9.69 14.35 -10.57
N SER A 133 9.44 15.30 -9.66
CA SER A 133 10.00 15.28 -8.30
C SER A 133 9.19 14.35 -7.39
N ARG A 134 9.91 13.65 -6.51
CA ARG A 134 9.39 12.90 -5.36
C ARG A 134 9.96 13.47 -4.05
N ASP A 135 10.40 14.71 -4.08
CA ASP A 135 10.76 15.48 -2.89
C ASP A 135 9.48 16.07 -2.27
N PHE A 136 9.18 15.62 -1.06
CA PHE A 136 8.01 16.05 -0.28
C PHE A 136 8.41 16.84 0.97
N GLY A 137 9.65 17.37 1.03
CA GLY A 137 10.12 18.21 2.14
C GLY A 137 10.56 17.45 3.39
N GLY A 138 10.96 16.19 3.26
CA GLY A 138 11.64 15.38 4.30
C GLY A 138 10.81 14.96 5.52
N LYS A 139 9.55 15.38 5.65
CA LYS A 139 8.65 15.03 6.77
C LYS A 139 7.33 14.40 6.30
N ALA A 140 7.29 13.96 5.05
CA ALA A 140 6.11 13.38 4.46
C ALA A 140 5.91 11.94 4.92
N GLU A 141 4.68 11.61 5.30
CA GLU A 141 4.21 10.29 5.66
C GLU A 141 2.98 9.94 4.84
N ASN A 142 2.59 8.67 4.79
CA ASN A 142 1.37 8.21 4.11
C ASN A 142 1.29 8.65 2.64
N ILE A 143 2.38 8.50 1.88
CA ILE A 143 2.46 8.91 0.48
C ILE A 143 1.57 7.98 -0.37
N ASP A 144 0.54 8.55 -0.99
CA ASP A 144 -0.40 7.87 -1.88
C ASP A 144 -0.36 8.52 -3.27
N THR A 145 0.24 7.82 -4.23
CA THR A 145 0.43 8.32 -5.60
C THR A 145 -0.69 7.80 -6.50
N GLU A 146 -1.29 8.68 -7.29
CA GLU A 146 -2.29 8.28 -8.27
C GLU A 146 -1.64 7.36 -9.33
N ALA A 147 -2.38 6.36 -9.80
CA ALA A 147 -1.81 5.28 -10.61
C ALA A 147 -1.36 5.72 -12.02
N ASN A 148 -1.95 6.78 -12.58
CA ASN A 148 -1.72 7.21 -13.96
C ASN A 148 -1.05 8.60 -14.08
N LYS A 149 -1.03 9.38 -13.00
CA LYS A 149 -0.43 10.70 -12.91
C LYS A 149 0.63 10.70 -11.83
N GLU A 150 1.66 11.53 -12.01
CA GLU A 150 2.69 11.74 -10.99
C GLU A 150 2.25 12.67 -9.86
N ILE A 151 0.95 12.68 -9.54
CA ILE A 151 0.39 13.45 -8.44
C ILE A 151 0.35 12.55 -7.20
N SER A 152 0.87 13.05 -6.09
CA SER A 152 0.92 12.33 -4.82
C SER A 152 0.23 13.12 -3.72
N ALA A 153 -0.64 12.44 -2.97
CA ALA A 153 -1.12 12.92 -1.69
C ALA A 153 -0.17 12.43 -0.59
N PHE A 154 0.05 13.23 0.43
CA PHE A 154 0.87 12.85 1.58
C PHE A 154 0.49 13.68 2.79
N THR A 155 0.90 13.23 3.96
CA THR A 155 0.62 13.91 5.22
C THR A 155 1.89 14.45 5.83
N VAL A 156 1.78 15.60 6.49
CA VAL A 156 2.83 16.13 7.38
C VAL A 156 2.15 16.41 8.71
N LYS A 157 2.53 15.66 9.74
CA LYS A 157 1.77 15.62 11.01
C LYS A 157 0.29 15.29 10.72
N ASN A 158 -0.64 16.04 11.29
CA ASN A 158 -2.08 15.82 11.20
C ASN A 158 -2.74 16.42 9.93
N ASN A 159 -1.97 16.98 8.99
CA ASN A 159 -2.49 17.69 7.84
C ASN A 159 -2.11 17.05 6.50
N LEU A 160 -3.01 17.21 5.53
CA LEU A 160 -2.93 16.63 4.18
C LEU A 160 -2.35 17.65 3.19
N PHE A 161 -1.49 17.15 2.31
CA PHE A 161 -0.82 17.87 1.25
C PHE A 161 -0.93 17.09 -0.07
N ILE A 162 -0.82 17.80 -1.18
CA ILE A 162 -0.74 17.22 -2.53
C ILE A 162 0.47 17.83 -3.24
N SER A 163 1.25 16.99 -3.92
CA SER A 163 2.32 17.41 -4.82
C SER A 163 2.00 16.98 -6.24
N ASP A 164 2.21 17.88 -7.21
CA ASP A 164 2.17 17.56 -8.64
C ASP A 164 3.56 17.24 -9.23
N GLY A 165 4.55 17.03 -8.35
CA GLY A 165 5.96 16.82 -8.72
C GLY A 165 6.74 18.11 -8.96
N THR A 166 6.09 19.28 -8.92
CA THR A 166 6.74 20.61 -9.03
C THR A 166 6.36 21.51 -7.86
N THR A 167 5.08 21.51 -7.50
CA THR A 167 4.49 22.34 -6.44
C THR A 167 3.87 21.47 -5.37
N ILE A 168 4.03 21.89 -4.11
CA ILE A 168 3.38 21.28 -2.96
C ILE A 168 2.28 22.22 -2.48
N LYS A 169 1.06 21.70 -2.39
CA LYS A 169 -0.12 22.41 -1.90
C LYS A 169 -0.65 21.78 -0.62
N GLN A 170 -0.85 22.61 0.39
CA GLN A 170 -1.51 22.21 1.63
C GLN A 170 -3.03 22.19 1.45
N ILE A 171 -3.67 21.08 1.79
CA ILE A 171 -5.11 20.84 1.60
C ILE A 171 -5.91 21.07 2.89
N THR A 172 -5.30 20.75 4.03
CA THR A 172 -5.86 20.98 5.37
C THR A 172 -4.86 21.71 6.24
N ASN A 173 -5.35 22.51 7.20
CA ASN A 173 -4.53 23.33 8.07
C ASN A 173 -5.13 23.38 9.49
N ASP A 174 -5.54 22.23 10.00
CA ASP A 174 -6.06 22.11 11.37
C ASP A 174 -4.89 22.28 12.36
N ALA A 175 -5.01 23.27 13.25
CA ALA A 175 -4.00 23.58 14.25
C ALA A 175 -4.00 22.58 15.43
N ASP A 176 -5.17 22.02 15.74
CA ASP A 176 -5.30 20.98 16.76
C ASP A 176 -4.83 19.63 16.19
N SER A 177 -3.81 19.04 16.81
CA SER A 177 -3.26 17.75 16.41
C SER A 177 -4.24 16.58 16.59
N ASN A 178 -5.32 16.78 17.36
CA ASN A 178 -6.40 15.81 17.51
C ASN A 178 -7.39 15.83 16.34
N ILE A 179 -7.23 16.73 15.38
CA ILE A 179 -7.91 16.65 14.08
C ILE A 179 -6.93 16.11 13.06
N VAL A 180 -7.13 14.85 12.64
CA VAL A 180 -6.23 14.12 11.75
C VAL A 180 -6.84 14.01 10.36
N ASN A 181 -6.10 14.44 9.35
CA ASN A 181 -6.56 14.46 7.96
C ASN A 181 -5.71 13.54 7.07
N GLY A 182 -6.37 12.79 6.18
CA GLY A 182 -5.70 11.98 5.16
C GLY A 182 -4.98 10.73 5.67
N GLN A 183 -5.17 10.36 6.94
CA GLN A 183 -4.57 9.15 7.55
C GLN A 183 -5.64 8.07 7.78
N SER A 184 -5.19 6.85 8.09
CA SER A 184 -6.10 5.77 8.50
C SER A 184 -6.94 6.20 9.71
N VAL A 185 -8.16 5.66 9.78
CA VAL A 185 -9.14 5.96 10.82
C VAL A 185 -9.65 4.64 11.41
N HIS A 186 -10.50 4.72 12.44
CA HIS A 186 -11.11 3.54 13.06
C HIS A 186 -10.08 2.50 13.51
N ARG A 187 -8.87 2.95 13.87
CA ARG A 187 -7.74 2.11 14.30
C ARG A 187 -7.39 0.97 13.32
N GLU A 188 -7.55 1.23 12.03
CA GLU A 188 -7.24 0.30 10.94
C GLU A 188 -8.16 -0.93 10.84
N GLU A 189 -9.36 -0.83 11.42
CA GLU A 189 -10.42 -1.83 11.26
C GLU A 189 -11.10 -1.74 9.89
N PHE A 190 -11.92 -2.74 9.55
CA PHE A 190 -12.78 -2.74 8.34
C PHE A 190 -12.01 -2.62 7.01
N GLY A 191 -10.77 -3.13 6.98
CA GLY A 191 -9.90 -3.06 5.80
C GLY A 191 -9.30 -1.68 5.53
N ILE A 192 -9.37 -0.76 6.51
CA ILE A 192 -8.82 0.60 6.36
C ILE A 192 -7.35 0.60 6.75
N PHE A 193 -6.48 0.95 5.81
CA PHE A 193 -5.04 1.12 6.06
C PHE A 193 -4.49 2.46 5.55
N LYS A 194 -5.37 3.30 4.99
CA LYS A 194 -5.05 4.65 4.50
C LYS A 194 -6.24 5.59 4.64
N GLY A 195 -6.00 6.88 4.45
CA GLY A 195 -7.02 7.92 4.54
C GLY A 195 -7.24 8.74 3.28
N THR A 196 -6.69 8.31 2.14
CA THR A 196 -6.73 9.02 0.85
C THR A 196 -7.23 8.08 -0.24
N PHE A 197 -8.12 8.59 -1.08
CA PHE A 197 -8.80 7.82 -2.13
C PHE A 197 -8.89 8.67 -3.40
N TRP A 198 -7.94 8.47 -4.31
CA TRP A 198 -7.93 9.12 -5.62
C TRP A 198 -9.14 8.72 -6.45
N SER A 199 -9.75 9.69 -7.13
CA SER A 199 -10.78 9.41 -8.12
C SER A 199 -10.19 8.69 -9.34
N PRO A 200 -10.96 7.90 -10.11
CA PRO A 200 -10.45 7.07 -11.21
C PRO A 200 -9.58 7.76 -12.26
N LYS A 201 -9.80 9.07 -12.51
CA LYS A 201 -9.02 9.88 -13.46
C LYS A 201 -8.03 10.80 -12.75
N GLY A 202 -7.89 10.70 -11.43
CA GLY A 202 -6.99 11.53 -10.62
C GLY A 202 -7.30 13.02 -10.69
N THR A 203 -8.57 13.40 -10.81
CA THR A 203 -9.01 14.81 -10.84
C THR A 203 -9.47 15.30 -9.46
N ARG A 204 -9.79 14.35 -8.57
CA ARG A 204 -10.27 14.60 -7.21
C ARG A 204 -9.62 13.64 -6.23
N LEU A 205 -9.58 14.07 -4.98
CA LEU A 205 -9.11 13.27 -3.86
C LEU A 205 -10.19 13.26 -2.77
N ALA A 206 -10.70 12.07 -2.44
CA ALA A 206 -11.46 11.89 -1.22
C ALA A 206 -10.47 11.59 -0.07
N PHE A 207 -10.74 12.12 1.11
CA PHE A 207 -9.88 11.91 2.27
C PHE A 207 -10.66 11.91 3.58
N TYR A 208 -10.20 11.13 4.55
CA TYR A 208 -10.77 11.16 5.89
C TYR A 208 -10.34 12.41 6.66
N ARG A 209 -11.26 12.97 7.42
CA ARG A 209 -10.99 13.88 8.54
C ARG A 209 -11.56 13.25 9.81
N MET A 210 -10.68 12.92 10.73
CA MET A 210 -11.01 12.33 12.02
C MET A 210 -10.84 13.35 13.14
N ASP A 211 -11.90 13.58 13.90
CA ASP A 211 -11.88 14.34 15.14
C ASP A 211 -11.85 13.37 16.32
N GLN A 212 -10.75 13.38 17.07
CA GLN A 212 -10.54 12.55 18.25
C GLN A 212 -10.39 13.39 19.53
N THR A 213 -10.86 14.64 19.53
CA THR A 213 -10.81 15.55 20.69
C THR A 213 -11.60 15.05 21.89
N MET A 214 -12.68 14.31 21.64
CA MET A 214 -13.53 13.68 22.66
C MET A 214 -13.01 12.33 23.16
N VAL A 215 -11.97 11.78 22.53
CA VAL A 215 -11.37 10.50 22.91
C VAL A 215 -10.38 10.73 24.05
N THR A 216 -10.44 9.86 25.05
CA THR A 216 -9.58 9.91 26.23
C THR A 216 -8.11 9.69 25.86
N ASP A 217 -7.23 10.50 26.47
CA ASP A 217 -5.78 10.30 26.41
C ASP A 217 -5.36 9.13 27.31
N TYR A 218 -4.47 8.30 26.80
CA TYR A 218 -3.89 7.17 27.50
C TYR A 218 -2.36 7.34 27.58
N PRO A 219 -1.77 7.37 28.78
CA PRO A 219 -0.36 7.64 28.95
C PRO A 219 0.48 6.40 28.66
N ILE A 220 1.45 6.52 27.75
CA ILE A 220 2.49 5.52 27.50
C ILE A 220 3.83 6.07 28.00
N ILE A 221 4.53 5.30 28.84
CA ILE A 221 5.83 5.71 29.37
C ILE A 221 6.94 5.30 28.40
N ASP A 222 7.71 6.28 27.93
CA ASP A 222 8.97 6.10 27.21
C ASP A 222 10.12 5.93 28.21
N TRP A 223 10.56 4.68 28.36
CA TRP A 223 11.67 4.27 29.21
C TRP A 223 13.04 4.38 28.52
N THR A 224 13.09 4.77 27.23
CA THR A 224 14.35 4.88 26.47
C THR A 224 15.12 6.17 26.75
N THR A 225 14.46 7.17 27.33
CA THR A 225 15.07 8.46 27.71
C THR A 225 15.23 8.60 29.23
N GLN A 226 16.22 9.39 29.67
CA GLN A 226 16.40 9.76 31.07
C GLN A 226 16.27 11.29 31.26
N PRO A 227 15.34 11.79 32.09
CA PRO A 227 14.29 11.03 32.80
C PRO A 227 13.27 10.41 31.83
N ALA A 228 12.56 9.38 32.28
CA ALA A 228 11.48 8.78 31.52
C ALA A 228 10.42 9.84 31.17
N ARG A 229 9.83 9.72 29.99
CA ARG A 229 8.84 10.68 29.46
C ARG A 229 7.49 10.01 29.26
N VAL A 230 6.41 10.77 29.35
CA VAL A 230 5.07 10.30 29.00
C VAL A 230 4.75 10.74 27.58
N THR A 231 4.29 9.80 26.77
CA THR A 231 3.70 10.02 25.44
C THR A 231 2.22 9.67 25.52
N GLU A 232 1.36 10.67 25.38
CA GLU A 232 -0.10 10.46 25.36
C GLU A 232 -0.56 9.95 23.99
N ILE A 233 -1.47 8.98 23.99
CA ILE A 233 -2.14 8.48 22.79
C ILE A 233 -3.67 8.54 22.96
N LYS A 234 -4.41 8.71 21.87
CA LYS A 234 -5.88 8.59 21.89
C LYS A 234 -6.29 7.12 21.92
N TYR A 235 -7.03 6.71 22.96
CA TYR A 235 -7.44 5.32 23.14
C TYR A 235 -8.93 5.21 23.54
N PRO A 236 -9.84 4.92 22.59
CA PRO A 236 -11.24 4.71 22.88
C PRO A 236 -11.45 3.31 23.48
N MET A 237 -11.59 3.23 24.81
CA MET A 237 -11.98 1.98 25.47
C MET A 237 -13.43 1.61 25.15
N ALA A 238 -13.75 0.32 25.20
CA ALA A 238 -15.10 -0.19 24.96
C ALA A 238 -16.14 0.52 25.85
N GLY A 239 -17.25 0.96 25.24
CA GLY A 239 -18.29 1.75 25.91
C GLY A 239 -17.97 3.24 26.10
N GLY A 240 -16.74 3.68 25.81
CA GLY A 240 -16.36 5.08 25.79
C GLY A 240 -16.76 5.81 24.50
N LYS A 241 -16.55 7.14 24.49
CA LYS A 241 -16.74 7.96 23.29
C LYS A 241 -15.78 7.57 22.19
N SER A 242 -16.28 7.50 20.96
CA SER A 242 -15.47 7.31 19.76
C SER A 242 -14.96 8.63 19.21
N HIS A 243 -13.99 8.55 18.32
CA HIS A 243 -13.69 9.61 17.36
C HIS A 243 -14.81 9.74 16.33
N HIS A 244 -14.98 10.94 15.78
CA HIS A 244 -15.92 11.23 14.70
C HIS A 244 -15.17 11.31 13.37
N VAL A 245 -15.66 10.61 12.34
CA VAL A 245 -15.05 10.62 11.00
C VAL A 245 -15.98 11.26 10.00
N THR A 246 -15.42 12.15 9.19
CA THR A 246 -16.06 12.73 8.01
C THR A 246 -15.21 12.45 6.78
N LEU A 247 -15.81 12.45 5.59
CA LEU A 247 -15.08 12.32 4.34
C LEU A 247 -15.12 13.64 3.58
N GLY A 248 -13.94 14.22 3.36
CA GLY A 248 -13.77 15.38 2.49
C GLY A 248 -13.53 14.96 1.04
N VAL A 249 -13.97 15.78 0.08
CA VAL A 249 -13.60 15.67 -1.33
C VAL A 249 -12.93 16.97 -1.74
N TYR A 250 -11.72 16.86 -2.29
CA TYR A 250 -10.94 17.96 -2.80
C TYR A 250 -10.80 17.87 -4.33
N ASP A 251 -11.22 18.92 -5.03
CA ASP A 251 -11.07 19.06 -6.48
C ASP A 251 -9.71 19.71 -6.79
N ILE A 252 -8.88 19.02 -7.58
CA ILE A 252 -7.51 19.45 -7.85
C ILE A 252 -7.48 20.74 -8.66
N ALA A 253 -8.34 20.84 -9.68
CA ALA A 253 -8.33 21.95 -10.63
C ALA A 253 -8.89 23.23 -9.98
N SER A 254 -10.04 23.14 -9.30
CA SER A 254 -10.68 24.31 -8.70
C SER A 254 -10.13 24.65 -7.31
N GLY A 255 -9.43 23.70 -6.66
CA GLY A 255 -9.00 23.82 -5.27
C GLY A 255 -10.15 23.84 -4.26
N LYS A 256 -11.36 23.44 -4.66
CA LYS A 256 -12.54 23.44 -3.79
C LYS A 256 -12.53 22.18 -2.92
N LYS A 257 -12.86 22.35 -1.65
CA LYS A 257 -13.06 21.29 -0.68
C LYS A 257 -14.52 21.26 -0.22
N ILE A 258 -15.15 20.09 -0.25
CA ILE A 258 -16.48 19.83 0.30
C ILE A 258 -16.41 18.64 1.26
N PHE A 259 -17.41 18.47 2.13
CA PHE A 259 -17.55 17.30 3.00
C PHE A 259 -18.86 16.59 2.68
N LEU A 260 -18.81 15.27 2.66
CA LEU A 260 -20.00 14.45 2.44
C LEU A 260 -20.91 14.48 3.66
N GLN A 261 -22.21 14.59 3.42
CA GLN A 261 -23.25 14.73 4.43
C GLN A 261 -23.68 13.35 4.94
N THR A 262 -22.81 12.68 5.70
CA THR A 262 -23.05 11.31 6.21
C THR A 262 -24.05 11.23 7.36
N GLY A 263 -24.61 12.37 7.78
CA GLY A 263 -25.71 12.43 8.75
C GLY A 263 -25.29 12.10 10.19
N GLU A 264 -26.31 11.91 11.03
CA GLU A 264 -26.20 11.53 12.44
C GLU A 264 -26.64 10.07 12.65
N PRO A 265 -26.16 9.38 13.70
CA PRO A 265 -25.22 9.88 14.71
C PRO A 265 -23.79 10.03 14.17
N ALA A 266 -23.03 10.99 14.71
CA ALA A 266 -21.62 11.18 14.38
C ALA A 266 -20.74 9.97 14.76
N GLU A 267 -21.14 9.19 15.77
CA GLU A 267 -20.52 7.89 16.10
C GLU A 267 -20.99 6.81 15.12
N GLN A 268 -20.35 6.78 13.96
CA GLN A 268 -20.53 5.82 12.88
C GLN A 268 -19.18 5.48 12.25
N TYR A 269 -19.08 4.34 11.59
CA TYR A 269 -17.89 3.94 10.86
C TYR A 269 -18.11 4.12 9.35
N LEU A 270 -17.48 5.15 8.79
CA LEU A 270 -17.34 5.30 7.34
C LEU A 270 -16.24 4.33 6.89
N THR A 271 -16.60 3.36 6.06
CA THR A 271 -15.68 2.30 5.60
C THR A 271 -15.78 2.12 4.08
N ASN A 272 -14.80 1.44 3.50
CA ASN A 272 -14.87 0.90 2.14
C ASN A 272 -15.24 1.96 1.08
N ILE A 273 -14.54 3.09 1.11
CA ILE A 273 -14.75 4.24 0.21
C ILE A 273 -14.43 3.84 -1.23
N GLU A 274 -15.36 4.10 -2.15
CA GLU A 274 -15.17 3.85 -3.57
C GLU A 274 -15.75 4.97 -4.43
N TRP A 275 -15.13 5.24 -5.57
CA TRP A 275 -15.57 6.28 -6.51
C TRP A 275 -16.39 5.67 -7.65
N SER A 276 -17.39 6.39 -8.15
CA SER A 276 -17.99 6.04 -9.45
C SER A 276 -16.97 6.22 -10.58
N PRO A 277 -17.03 5.42 -11.67
CA PRO A 277 -16.10 5.54 -12.80
C PRO A 277 -16.12 6.92 -13.49
N ASP A 278 -17.23 7.65 -13.37
CA ASP A 278 -17.41 8.99 -13.92
C ASP A 278 -17.02 10.14 -12.94
N GLU A 279 -16.57 9.78 -11.73
CA GLU A 279 -16.13 10.69 -10.66
C GLU A 279 -17.23 11.62 -10.11
N GLN A 280 -18.50 11.30 -10.38
CA GLN A 280 -19.65 12.09 -9.93
C GLN A 280 -20.16 11.68 -8.55
N HIS A 281 -19.89 10.44 -8.13
CA HIS A 281 -20.38 9.87 -6.89
C HIS A 281 -19.26 9.25 -6.07
N VAL A 282 -19.41 9.31 -4.75
CA VAL A 282 -18.62 8.54 -3.78
C VAL A 282 -19.58 7.60 -3.05
N TYR A 283 -19.16 6.36 -2.91
CA TYR A 283 -19.89 5.33 -2.18
C TYR A 283 -19.18 5.01 -0.87
N ILE A 284 -19.96 4.81 0.18
CA ILE A 284 -19.46 4.53 1.53
C ILE A 284 -20.31 3.42 2.13
N ALA A 285 -19.63 2.41 2.68
CA ALA A 285 -20.28 1.44 3.55
C ALA A 285 -20.28 2.03 4.99
N VAL A 286 -21.43 2.56 5.40
CA VAL A 286 -21.64 3.22 6.70
C VAL A 286 -22.14 2.20 7.69
N LEU A 287 -21.31 1.85 8.67
CA LEU A 287 -21.63 0.89 9.72
C LEU A 287 -21.99 1.64 11.02
N ASN A 288 -23.07 1.22 11.67
CA ASN A 288 -23.48 1.80 12.95
C ASN A 288 -22.50 1.46 14.10
N ARG A 289 -22.64 2.16 15.23
CA ARG A 289 -21.77 1.99 16.41
C ARG A 289 -21.73 0.55 16.94
N ASP A 290 -22.88 -0.14 16.91
CA ASP A 290 -23.05 -1.53 17.35
C ASP A 290 -22.50 -2.56 16.35
N GLN A 291 -22.05 -2.12 15.17
CA GLN A 291 -21.47 -2.94 14.12
C GLN A 291 -22.39 -4.03 13.58
N ASN A 292 -23.71 -3.83 13.61
CA ASN A 292 -24.69 -4.84 13.21
C ASN A 292 -25.64 -4.37 12.09
N HIS A 293 -25.52 -3.12 11.64
CA HIS A 293 -26.32 -2.57 10.54
C HIS A 293 -25.47 -1.69 9.64
N LEU A 294 -25.34 -2.13 8.39
CA LEU A 294 -24.57 -1.49 7.33
C LEU A 294 -25.52 -0.83 6.33
N HIS A 295 -25.27 0.44 6.00
CA HIS A 295 -25.90 1.13 4.88
C HIS A 295 -24.85 1.38 3.80
N PHE A 296 -25.06 0.84 2.60
CA PHE A 296 -24.20 1.17 1.46
C PHE A 296 -24.75 2.38 0.73
N ASN A 297 -24.17 3.55 1.00
CA ASN A 297 -24.71 4.85 0.62
C ASN A 297 -23.95 5.47 -0.55
N SER A 298 -24.65 6.27 -1.36
CA SER A 298 -24.10 7.07 -2.44
C SER A 298 -24.26 8.56 -2.14
N TYR A 299 -23.20 9.31 -2.42
CA TYR A 299 -23.11 10.74 -2.19
C TYR A 299 -22.63 11.45 -3.45
N ASN A 300 -23.15 12.65 -3.68
CA ASN A 300 -22.71 13.51 -4.78
C ASN A 300 -21.31 14.08 -4.49
N ALA A 301 -20.35 13.81 -5.36
CA ALA A 301 -18.97 14.27 -5.16
C ALA A 301 -18.78 15.79 -5.37
N ASN A 302 -19.72 16.47 -6.04
CA ASN A 302 -19.64 17.91 -6.30
C ASN A 302 -20.21 18.76 -5.16
N THR A 303 -21.27 18.26 -4.51
CA THR A 303 -22.05 18.99 -3.51
C THR A 303 -21.89 18.43 -2.10
N GLY A 304 -21.53 17.15 -1.98
CA GLY A 304 -21.49 16.42 -0.72
C GLY A 304 -22.84 15.87 -0.26
N ALA A 305 -23.92 16.10 -1.02
CA ALA A 305 -25.26 15.65 -0.64
C ALA A 305 -25.34 14.12 -0.60
N PHE A 306 -26.01 13.59 0.42
CA PHE A 306 -26.52 12.22 0.39
C PHE A 306 -27.56 12.08 -0.73
N GLU A 307 -27.44 11.04 -1.56
CA GLU A 307 -28.35 10.81 -2.68
C GLU A 307 -29.29 9.64 -2.40
N LYS A 308 -28.74 8.47 -2.02
CA LYS A 308 -29.52 7.27 -1.71
C LYS A 308 -28.70 6.19 -1.02
N THR A 309 -29.41 5.28 -0.35
CA THR A 309 -28.90 3.97 0.06
C THR A 309 -29.14 2.96 -1.07
N LEU A 310 -28.10 2.25 -1.48
CA LEU A 310 -28.16 1.23 -2.54
C LEU A 310 -28.72 -0.08 -2.01
N PHE A 311 -28.24 -0.49 -0.85
CA PHE A 311 -28.75 -1.63 -0.08
C PHE A 311 -28.32 -1.48 1.38
N GLU A 312 -28.88 -2.34 2.22
CA GLU A 312 -28.54 -2.49 3.62
C GLU A 312 -28.21 -3.95 3.93
N GLU A 313 -27.34 -4.17 4.91
CA GLU A 313 -27.09 -5.48 5.50
C GLU A 313 -27.26 -5.40 7.01
N SER A 314 -27.84 -6.44 7.61
CA SER A 314 -28.03 -6.57 9.06
C SER A 314 -27.66 -7.98 9.52
N ASP A 315 -27.07 -8.09 10.70
CA ASP A 315 -26.76 -9.37 11.35
C ASP A 315 -27.05 -9.27 12.85
N GLU A 316 -27.47 -10.37 13.50
CA GLU A 316 -27.77 -10.36 14.93
C GLU A 316 -26.53 -10.18 15.82
N LYS A 317 -25.34 -10.51 15.28
CA LYS A 317 -24.06 -10.41 15.99
C LYS A 317 -23.27 -9.21 15.50
N TYR A 318 -22.79 -9.25 14.25
CA TYR A 318 -21.97 -8.20 13.66
C TYR A 318 -21.84 -8.32 12.15
N ILE A 319 -21.47 -7.21 11.52
CA ILE A 319 -21.08 -7.10 10.11
C ILE A 319 -19.68 -6.52 10.06
N GLN A 320 -18.83 -7.09 9.21
CA GLN A 320 -17.45 -6.66 9.06
C GLN A 320 -17.12 -6.46 7.57
N PRO A 321 -17.41 -5.28 7.00
CA PRO A 321 -17.08 -5.01 5.61
C PRO A 321 -15.56 -4.75 5.51
N LEU A 322 -14.86 -5.51 4.67
CA LEU A 322 -13.38 -5.47 4.55
C LEU A 322 -12.88 -4.94 3.21
N HIS A 323 -13.75 -4.88 2.20
CA HIS A 323 -13.38 -4.54 0.84
C HIS A 323 -14.35 -3.52 0.24
N PRO A 324 -13.85 -2.49 -0.49
CA PRO A 324 -14.71 -1.65 -1.32
C PRO A 324 -15.38 -2.46 -2.42
N MET A 325 -16.51 -1.95 -2.92
CA MET A 325 -17.12 -2.52 -4.11
C MET A 325 -16.20 -2.39 -5.32
N VAL A 326 -16.36 -3.27 -6.31
CA VAL A 326 -15.58 -3.20 -7.55
C VAL A 326 -16.50 -3.07 -8.74
N PHE A 327 -16.41 -1.98 -9.49
CA PHE A 327 -17.15 -1.81 -10.74
C PHE A 327 -16.73 -2.83 -11.80
N ILE A 328 -17.70 -3.37 -12.54
CA ILE A 328 -17.41 -4.27 -13.66
C ILE A 328 -16.90 -3.43 -14.83
N LYS A 329 -15.71 -3.78 -15.32
CA LYS A 329 -15.10 -3.13 -16.48
C LYS A 329 -16.04 -3.19 -17.69
N HIS A 330 -16.21 -2.06 -18.38
CA HIS A 330 -17.14 -1.89 -19.52
C HIS A 330 -18.64 -1.98 -19.19
N HIS A 331 -19.00 -2.18 -17.92
CA HIS A 331 -20.38 -2.22 -17.44
C HIS A 331 -20.53 -1.33 -16.18
N PRO A 332 -20.46 0.00 -16.31
CA PRO A 332 -20.37 0.93 -15.18
C PRO A 332 -21.62 0.97 -14.30
N ASN A 333 -22.71 0.34 -14.74
CA ASN A 333 -23.94 0.17 -13.99
C ASN A 333 -23.96 -1.10 -13.12
N LEU A 334 -22.91 -1.92 -13.18
CA LEU A 334 -22.77 -3.14 -12.40
C LEU A 334 -21.52 -3.06 -11.51
N PHE A 335 -21.64 -3.59 -10.30
CA PHE A 335 -20.54 -3.71 -9.35
C PHE A 335 -20.61 -5.06 -8.63
N ILE A 336 -19.48 -5.46 -8.07
CA ILE A 336 -19.32 -6.63 -7.21
C ILE A 336 -19.22 -6.12 -5.77
N TRP A 337 -20.06 -6.68 -4.90
CA TRP A 337 -20.03 -6.47 -3.46
C TRP A 337 -19.66 -7.78 -2.76
N GLN A 338 -18.75 -7.70 -1.79
CA GLN A 338 -18.35 -8.86 -0.99
C GLN A 338 -19.16 -8.86 0.32
N SER A 339 -19.87 -9.95 0.56
CA SER A 339 -20.77 -10.12 1.71
C SER A 339 -20.63 -11.51 2.28
N ALA A 340 -20.72 -11.63 3.61
CA ALA A 340 -20.77 -12.89 4.34
C ALA A 340 -22.20 -13.26 4.78
N ARG A 341 -23.22 -12.69 4.14
CA ARG A 341 -24.63 -12.84 4.55
C ARG A 341 -25.16 -14.28 4.52
N ASP A 342 -24.51 -15.19 3.82
CA ASP A 342 -24.88 -16.60 3.69
C ASP A 342 -23.94 -17.57 4.43
N GLY A 343 -22.93 -17.05 5.15
CA GLY A 343 -22.02 -17.83 6.01
C GLY A 343 -20.60 -17.95 5.46
#